data_AF-A0A1Y3BSC0-F1
#
_entry.id   AF-A0A1Y3BSC0-F1
#
_cell.length_a   1.000
_cell.length_b   1.000
_cell.length_c   1.000
_cell.angle_alpha   90.00
_cell.angle_beta   90.00
_cell.angle_gamma   90.00
#
_symmetry.space_group_name_H-M   'P 1'
#
loop_
_entity.id
_entity.type
_entity.pdbx_description
1 polymer ?
#
loop_
_entity_poly.entity_id
_entity_poly.type
_entity_poly.pdbx_seq_one_letter_code
_entity_poly.pdbx_strand_id
1 'polypeptide(L)'
;PELLKLINSNIENPYFIWNNASRAELLNYLQTQEKELLRSGVCMDESYGTQFVYSCHKEELIISDIFVRIYNKQPNYPLNNVKQFVLALLDNIGTNAQYLHTVNAISFPTKDDFQMDEQRRHTIEQCLTALINLLNYNAGIEHCFVGHFRNIFSLLRLESEPEIQSLVLRLLMKLSTNKDCINDISNSNVLINLLLMLHITKRINEQQSKSYLDILEILLSFTTNSELVKEGIGKGILLYVLHLFIMPNFNAVREKAAQLLIKISGDVLNGQYSSWVLSHFLPTLFFNAMKDAPQSAINLYDENKENPELIWTEDARLRLNKHIRD
;
A
#
# COMPACT_ATOMS: atom_id res chain seq x y z
N PRO A 1 -6.76 -43.96 -14.25
CA PRO A 1 -5.52 -44.12 -13.44
C PRO A 1 -5.06 -42.84 -12.74
N GLU A 2 -4.98 -41.71 -13.46
CA GLU A 2 -4.58 -40.42 -12.88
C GLU A 2 -5.65 -39.81 -11.96
N LEU A 3 -6.93 -39.85 -12.35
CA LEU A 3 -8.04 -39.41 -11.49
C LEU A 3 -8.08 -40.18 -10.15
N LEU A 4 -7.82 -41.49 -10.19
CA LEU A 4 -7.76 -42.34 -8.99
C LEU A 4 -6.55 -42.00 -8.10
N LYS A 5 -5.43 -41.57 -8.69
CA LYS A 5 -4.30 -41.03 -7.94
C LYS A 5 -4.64 -39.67 -7.33
N LEU A 6 -5.32 -38.80 -8.09
CA LEU A 6 -5.77 -37.47 -7.66
C LEU A 6 -6.74 -37.56 -6.47
N ILE A 7 -7.70 -38.49 -6.55
CA ILE A 7 -8.69 -38.71 -5.48
C ILE A 7 -8.03 -39.27 -4.23
N ASN A 8 -6.98 -40.08 -4.35
CA ASN A 8 -6.30 -40.67 -3.20
C ASN A 8 -5.09 -39.86 -2.69
N SER A 9 -4.75 -38.74 -3.33
CA SER A 9 -3.63 -37.88 -2.93
C SER A 9 -4.12 -36.60 -2.26
N ASN A 10 -3.26 -36.02 -1.40
CA ASN A 10 -3.49 -34.68 -0.86
C ASN A 10 -3.00 -33.67 -1.89
N ILE A 11 -3.88 -32.79 -2.36
CA ILE A 11 -3.58 -31.73 -3.32
C ILE A 11 -4.09 -30.43 -2.73
N GLU A 12 -3.20 -29.45 -2.64
CA GLU A 12 -3.54 -28.08 -2.25
C GLU A 12 -2.89 -27.15 -3.28
N ASN A 13 -3.73 -26.61 -4.16
CA ASN A 13 -3.34 -25.60 -5.16
C ASN A 13 -4.39 -24.48 -5.21
N PRO A 14 -4.10 -23.34 -5.87
CA PRO A 14 -4.99 -22.18 -5.85
C PRO A 14 -6.42 -22.44 -6.37
N TYR A 15 -6.66 -23.49 -7.16
CA TYR A 15 -7.98 -23.83 -7.69
C TYR A 15 -8.66 -24.97 -6.93
N PHE A 16 -7.91 -25.74 -6.12
CA PHE A 16 -8.41 -26.99 -5.59
C PHE A 16 -7.74 -27.37 -4.27
N ILE A 17 -8.57 -27.58 -3.25
CA ILE A 17 -8.19 -28.14 -1.95
C ILE A 17 -8.81 -29.53 -1.84
N TRP A 18 -7.95 -30.54 -1.73
CA TRP A 18 -8.36 -31.92 -1.55
C TRP A 18 -7.42 -32.65 -0.62
N ASN A 19 -7.88 -32.93 0.59
CA ASN A 19 -7.08 -33.57 1.63
C ASN A 19 -7.87 -34.70 2.32
N ASN A 20 -7.24 -35.35 3.29
CA ASN A 20 -7.89 -36.40 4.07
C ASN A 20 -9.17 -35.91 4.77
N ALA A 21 -9.22 -34.64 5.22
CA ALA A 21 -10.38 -34.08 5.90
C ALA A 21 -11.55 -33.85 4.93
N SER A 22 -11.31 -33.22 3.77
CA SER A 22 -12.35 -33.02 2.74
C SER A 22 -12.88 -34.37 2.23
N ARG A 23 -12.01 -35.38 2.08
CA ARG A 23 -12.41 -36.76 1.76
C ARG A 23 -13.30 -37.37 2.82
N ALA A 24 -12.92 -37.25 4.08
CA ALA A 24 -13.70 -37.77 5.19
C ALA A 24 -15.08 -37.09 5.29
N GLU A 25 -15.15 -35.77 5.08
CA GLU A 25 -16.41 -35.02 5.07
C GLU A 25 -17.35 -35.49 3.95
N LEU A 26 -16.84 -35.63 2.72
CA LEU A 26 -17.65 -36.13 1.61
C LEU A 26 -18.14 -37.56 1.86
N LEU A 27 -17.25 -38.45 2.33
CA LEU A 27 -17.62 -39.83 2.65
C LEU A 27 -18.68 -39.88 3.75
N ASN A 28 -18.55 -39.06 4.80
CA ASN A 28 -19.52 -39.02 5.88
C ASN A 28 -20.89 -38.50 5.42
N TYR A 29 -20.90 -37.44 4.59
CA TYR A 29 -22.11 -36.92 3.97
C TYR A 29 -22.82 -38.00 3.14
N LEU A 30 -22.08 -38.67 2.25
CA LEU A 30 -22.63 -39.76 1.41
C LEU A 30 -23.14 -40.93 2.25
N GLN A 31 -22.40 -41.37 3.27
CA GLN A 31 -22.81 -42.45 4.16
C GLN A 31 -24.07 -42.10 4.96
N THR A 32 -24.25 -40.83 5.34
CA THR A 32 -25.44 -40.37 6.05
C THR A 32 -26.65 -40.36 5.13
N GLN A 33 -26.51 -39.85 3.90
CA GLN A 33 -27.57 -39.88 2.90
C GLN A 33 -27.94 -41.32 2.52
N GLU A 34 -26.96 -42.21 2.34
CA GLU A 34 -27.21 -43.62 2.04
C GLU A 34 -27.97 -44.32 3.18
N LYS A 35 -27.55 -44.14 4.44
CA LYS A 35 -28.22 -44.73 5.60
C LYS A 35 -29.67 -44.27 5.72
N GLU A 36 -29.94 -42.99 5.51
CA GLU A 36 -31.30 -42.46 5.60
C GLU A 36 -32.17 -42.86 4.40
N LEU A 37 -31.61 -42.94 3.19
CA LEU A 37 -32.30 -43.48 2.02
C LEU A 37 -32.70 -44.94 2.24
N LEU A 38 -31.80 -45.76 2.79
CA LEU A 38 -32.09 -47.16 3.14
C LEU A 38 -33.17 -47.27 4.23
N ARG A 39 -33.22 -46.33 5.17
CA ARG A 39 -34.19 -46.34 6.28
C ARG A 39 -35.59 -45.86 5.88
N SER A 40 -35.66 -44.81 5.08
CA SER A 40 -36.91 -44.09 4.80
C SER A 40 -37.42 -44.25 3.37
N GLY A 41 -36.57 -44.69 2.44
CA GLY A 41 -36.85 -44.70 1.00
C GLY A 41 -36.84 -43.33 0.34
N VAL A 42 -36.53 -42.26 1.09
CA VAL A 42 -36.56 -40.86 0.63
C VAL A 42 -35.18 -40.22 0.84
N CYS A 43 -34.72 -39.44 -0.14
CA CYS A 43 -33.51 -38.64 0.03
C CYS A 43 -33.85 -37.43 0.91
N MET A 44 -33.16 -37.25 2.03
CA MET A 44 -33.41 -36.11 2.93
C MET A 44 -32.91 -34.80 2.36
N ASP A 45 -31.83 -34.83 1.58
CA ASP A 45 -31.37 -33.65 0.87
C ASP A 45 -32.10 -33.52 -0.47
N GLU A 46 -33.17 -32.73 -0.48
CA GLU A 46 -33.91 -32.35 -1.69
C GLU A 46 -33.03 -31.64 -2.74
N SER A 47 -31.89 -31.08 -2.30
CA SER A 47 -30.93 -30.41 -3.18
C SER A 47 -29.92 -31.37 -3.81
N TYR A 48 -29.95 -32.67 -3.48
CA TYR A 48 -29.04 -33.71 -3.99
C TYR A 48 -27.55 -33.34 -3.85
N GLY A 49 -27.17 -32.69 -2.76
CA GLY A 49 -25.81 -32.28 -2.46
C GLY A 49 -25.38 -30.95 -3.10
N THR A 50 -26.27 -30.25 -3.81
CA THR A 50 -25.91 -28.94 -4.40
C THR A 50 -25.59 -27.88 -3.34
N GLN A 51 -26.10 -28.04 -2.11
CA GLN A 51 -25.79 -27.17 -0.98
C GLN A 51 -24.62 -27.68 -0.12
N PHE A 52 -24.01 -28.82 -0.46
CA PHE A 52 -22.88 -29.36 0.28
C PHE A 52 -21.65 -28.47 0.08
N VAL A 53 -21.13 -27.93 1.19
CA VAL A 53 -19.92 -27.09 1.20
C VAL A 53 -18.97 -27.65 2.25
N TYR A 54 -17.76 -28.00 1.81
CA TYR A 54 -16.68 -28.46 2.69
C TYR A 54 -16.38 -27.41 3.76
N SER A 55 -16.16 -27.86 5.00
CA SER A 55 -15.86 -26.95 6.11
C SER A 55 -14.59 -26.14 5.84
N CYS A 56 -13.58 -26.78 5.22
CA CYS A 56 -12.34 -26.13 4.85
C CYS A 56 -12.50 -25.01 3.80
N HIS A 57 -13.58 -24.98 3.02
CA HIS A 57 -13.83 -23.91 2.05
C HIS A 57 -14.58 -22.73 2.68
N LYS A 58 -15.30 -22.93 3.80
CA LYS A 58 -16.09 -21.86 4.45
C LYS A 58 -15.22 -20.79 5.10
N GLU A 59 -14.01 -21.15 5.50
CA GLU A 59 -13.05 -20.24 6.15
C GLU A 59 -12.12 -19.54 5.14
N GLU A 60 -12.20 -19.91 3.85
CA GLU A 60 -11.28 -19.43 2.84
C GLU A 60 -11.85 -18.24 2.06
N LEU A 61 -10.98 -17.28 1.77
CA LEU A 61 -11.28 -16.21 0.82
C LEU A 61 -11.16 -16.75 -0.62
N ILE A 62 -12.30 -16.90 -1.28
CA ILE A 62 -12.41 -17.35 -2.67
C ILE A 62 -12.77 -16.14 -3.55
N ILE A 63 -11.88 -15.80 -4.48
CA ILE A 63 -12.10 -14.71 -5.45
C ILE A 63 -11.84 -15.26 -6.85
N SER A 64 -12.84 -15.18 -7.74
CA SER A 64 -12.78 -15.76 -9.09
C SER A 64 -12.35 -17.23 -9.12
N ASP A 65 -12.97 -18.05 -8.26
CA ASP A 65 -12.68 -19.48 -8.08
C ASP A 65 -11.23 -19.80 -7.65
N ILE A 66 -10.53 -18.81 -7.08
CA ILE A 66 -9.16 -18.96 -6.59
C ILE A 66 -9.13 -18.77 -5.07
N PHE A 67 -8.54 -19.74 -4.37
CA PHE A 67 -8.22 -19.67 -2.95
C PHE A 67 -7.03 -18.72 -2.74
N VAL A 68 -7.32 -17.48 -2.33
CA VAL A 68 -6.32 -16.38 -2.26
C VAL A 68 -5.17 -16.73 -1.29
N ARG A 69 -5.48 -17.36 -0.16
CA ARG A 69 -4.49 -17.83 0.83
C ARG A 69 -3.48 -18.80 0.21
N ILE A 70 -3.95 -19.76 -0.60
CA ILE A 70 -3.11 -20.77 -1.22
C ILE A 70 -2.28 -20.15 -2.34
N TYR A 71 -2.88 -19.26 -3.14
CA TYR A 71 -2.14 -18.49 -4.12
C TYR A 71 -1.00 -17.69 -3.47
N ASN A 72 -1.25 -17.03 -2.34
CA ASN A 72 -0.22 -16.29 -1.62
C ASN A 72 0.92 -17.18 -1.10
N LYS A 73 0.65 -18.45 -0.78
CA LYS A 73 1.68 -19.44 -0.44
C LYS A 73 2.44 -19.98 -1.66
N GLN A 74 1.80 -19.98 -2.83
CA GLN A 74 2.32 -20.51 -4.09
C GLN A 74 2.24 -19.44 -5.20
N PRO A 75 2.95 -18.30 -5.07
CA PRO A 75 2.70 -17.13 -5.93
C PRO A 75 3.13 -17.32 -7.39
N ASN A 76 4.00 -18.30 -7.66
CA ASN A 76 4.45 -18.67 -9.01
C ASN A 76 3.50 -19.69 -9.69
N TYR A 77 2.35 -20.00 -9.10
CA TYR A 77 1.41 -20.93 -9.70
C TYR A 77 0.78 -20.29 -10.96
N PRO A 78 0.81 -20.97 -12.13
CA PRO A 78 0.27 -20.41 -13.36
C PRO A 78 -1.26 -20.34 -13.27
N LEU A 79 -1.80 -19.11 -13.36
CA LEU A 79 -3.24 -18.89 -13.36
C LEU A 79 -3.80 -18.84 -14.78
N ASN A 80 -5.02 -19.37 -14.98
CA ASN A 80 -5.68 -19.40 -16.27
C ASN A 80 -6.05 -17.99 -16.76
N ASN A 81 -6.54 -17.13 -15.87
CA ASN A 81 -6.94 -15.76 -16.21
C ASN A 81 -6.45 -14.75 -15.16
N VAL A 82 -5.18 -14.38 -15.26
CA VAL A 82 -4.51 -13.42 -14.36
C VAL A 82 -5.26 -12.08 -14.31
N LYS A 83 -5.70 -11.54 -15.46
CA LYS A 83 -6.37 -10.24 -15.53
C LYS A 83 -7.68 -10.20 -14.78
N GLN A 84 -8.53 -11.22 -14.98
CA GLN A 84 -9.80 -11.33 -14.27
C GLN A 84 -9.59 -11.45 -12.76
N PHE A 85 -8.55 -12.17 -12.33
CA PHE A 85 -8.24 -12.29 -10.92
C PHE A 85 -7.76 -10.95 -10.32
N VAL A 86 -6.88 -10.22 -11.01
CA VAL A 86 -6.44 -8.88 -10.59
C VAL A 86 -7.63 -7.93 -10.43
N LEU A 87 -8.53 -7.85 -11.42
CA LEU A 87 -9.70 -6.98 -11.36
C LEU A 87 -10.63 -7.36 -10.20
N ALA A 88 -10.89 -8.66 -10.00
CA ALA A 88 -11.72 -9.12 -8.90
C ALA A 88 -11.13 -8.81 -7.52
N LEU A 89 -9.80 -8.88 -7.37
CA LEU A 89 -9.10 -8.46 -6.15
C LEU A 89 -9.23 -6.94 -5.91
N LEU A 90 -9.08 -6.14 -6.97
CA LEU A 90 -9.24 -4.68 -6.90
C LEU A 90 -10.67 -4.25 -6.57
N ASP A 91 -11.67 -4.94 -7.12
CA ASP A 91 -13.09 -4.71 -6.81
C ASP A 91 -13.41 -5.08 -5.36
N ASN A 92 -12.83 -6.16 -4.85
CA ASN A 92 -12.97 -6.55 -3.45
C ASN A 92 -12.36 -5.51 -2.50
N ILE A 93 -11.15 -5.02 -2.82
CA ILE A 93 -10.52 -3.91 -2.09
C ILE A 93 -11.39 -2.65 -2.17
N GLY A 94 -11.92 -2.32 -3.35
CA GLY A 94 -12.80 -1.16 -3.54
C GLY A 94 -14.06 -1.23 -2.70
N THR A 95 -14.71 -2.39 -2.66
CA THR A 95 -15.91 -2.64 -1.86
C THR A 95 -15.62 -2.46 -0.36
N ASN A 96 -14.48 -3.00 0.11
CA ASN A 96 -14.06 -2.82 1.49
C ASN A 96 -13.67 -1.36 1.80
N ALA A 97 -12.97 -0.67 0.91
CA ALA A 97 -12.60 0.74 1.08
C ALA A 97 -13.83 1.67 1.15
N GLN A 98 -14.84 1.46 0.31
CA GLN A 98 -16.08 2.24 0.33
C GLN A 98 -16.88 2.03 1.62
N TYR A 99 -16.90 0.80 2.14
CA TYR A 99 -17.49 0.50 3.43
C TYR A 99 -16.80 1.31 4.55
N LEU A 100 -15.47 1.36 4.57
CA LEU A 100 -14.70 2.16 5.54
C LEU A 100 -15.07 3.64 5.50
N HIS A 101 -15.22 4.22 4.32
CA HIS A 101 -15.65 5.62 4.17
C HIS A 101 -17.07 5.86 4.70
N THR A 102 -17.98 4.92 4.44
CA THR A 102 -19.38 5.02 4.89
C THR A 102 -19.46 4.96 6.41
N VAL A 103 -18.74 4.03 7.04
CA VAL A 103 -18.74 3.92 8.51
C VAL A 103 -18.09 5.15 9.15
N ASN A 104 -16.96 5.62 8.62
CA ASN A 104 -16.30 6.83 9.13
C ASN A 104 -17.15 8.10 8.99
N ALA A 105 -18.06 8.17 8.02
CA ALA A 105 -18.98 9.30 7.85
C ALA A 105 -20.19 9.24 8.80
N ILE A 106 -20.56 8.05 9.28
CA ILE A 106 -21.71 7.81 10.17
C ILE A 106 -21.29 7.88 11.64
N SER A 107 -20.04 7.52 11.96
CA SER A 107 -19.46 7.67 13.28
C SER A 107 -19.27 9.16 13.61
N PHE A 108 -19.99 9.66 14.62
CA PHE A 108 -19.69 10.97 15.22
C PHE A 108 -18.20 10.99 15.64
N PRO A 109 -17.48 12.12 15.49
CA PRO A 109 -16.04 12.20 15.71
C PRO A 109 -15.71 12.21 17.21
N THR A 110 -16.02 11.13 17.91
CA THR A 110 -15.29 10.75 19.11
C THR A 110 -14.08 9.96 18.62
N LYS A 111 -12.92 10.62 18.67
CA LYS A 111 -11.62 9.96 18.49
C LYS A 111 -11.62 8.66 19.29
N ASP A 112 -11.32 7.54 18.62
CA ASP A 112 -10.77 6.28 19.17
C ASP A 112 -11.55 4.95 19.02
N ASP A 113 -12.74 4.86 18.40
CA ASP A 113 -13.48 3.57 18.36
C ASP A 113 -13.79 2.98 16.96
N PHE A 114 -13.10 3.39 15.87
CA PHE A 114 -13.20 2.61 14.62
C PHE A 114 -12.26 1.40 14.69
N GLN A 115 -12.77 0.27 15.17
CA GLN A 115 -12.09 -1.02 15.03
C GLN A 115 -12.58 -1.70 13.75
N MET A 116 -11.66 -1.89 12.80
CA MET A 116 -11.96 -2.66 11.61
C MET A 116 -12.19 -4.12 12.03
N ASP A 117 -13.27 -4.70 11.50
CA ASP A 117 -13.56 -6.12 11.68
C ASP A 117 -12.36 -6.97 11.24
N GLU A 118 -11.98 -7.94 12.08
CA GLU A 118 -10.76 -8.73 11.91
C GLU A 118 -10.79 -9.52 10.58
N GLN A 119 -11.96 -10.02 10.20
CA GLN A 119 -12.14 -10.75 8.94
C GLN A 119 -11.92 -9.84 7.72
N ARG A 120 -12.39 -8.59 7.78
CA ARG A 120 -12.15 -7.59 6.72
C ARG A 120 -10.69 -7.19 6.65
N ARG A 121 -10.05 -6.94 7.79
CA ARG A 121 -8.61 -6.68 7.86
C ARG A 121 -7.83 -7.78 7.15
N HIS A 122 -8.12 -9.04 7.50
CA HIS A 122 -7.48 -10.19 6.89
C HIS A 122 -7.76 -10.30 5.38
N THR A 123 -8.99 -9.99 4.96
CA THR A 123 -9.37 -10.00 3.54
C THR A 123 -8.56 -8.97 2.73
N ILE A 124 -8.43 -7.74 3.24
CA ILE A 124 -7.64 -6.68 2.59
C ILE A 124 -6.17 -7.08 2.52
N GLU A 125 -5.58 -7.58 3.60
CA GLU A 125 -4.19 -8.05 3.66
C GLU A 125 -3.93 -9.17 2.64
N GLN A 126 -4.82 -10.17 2.56
CA GLN A 126 -4.70 -11.26 1.61
C GLN A 126 -4.82 -10.77 0.16
N CYS A 127 -5.74 -9.84 -0.13
CA CYS A 127 -5.91 -9.27 -1.46
C CYS A 127 -4.69 -8.45 -1.88
N LEU A 128 -4.19 -7.57 -1.02
CA LEU A 128 -2.99 -6.76 -1.31
C LEU A 128 -1.76 -7.66 -1.51
N THR A 129 -1.59 -8.68 -0.67
CA THR A 129 -0.50 -9.66 -0.81
C THR A 129 -0.58 -10.37 -2.17
N ALA A 130 -1.78 -10.78 -2.58
CA ALA A 130 -2.00 -11.43 -3.87
C ALA A 130 -1.68 -10.50 -5.04
N LEU A 131 -2.14 -9.25 -5.00
CA LEU A 131 -1.82 -8.24 -6.02
C LEU A 131 -0.31 -8.01 -6.16
N ILE A 132 0.41 -7.92 -5.05
CA ILE A 132 1.86 -7.74 -5.10
C ILE A 132 2.55 -8.98 -5.66
N ASN A 133 2.10 -10.18 -5.29
CA ASN A 133 2.59 -11.43 -5.84
C ASN A 133 2.35 -11.51 -7.35
N LEU A 134 1.17 -11.13 -7.82
CA LEU A 134 0.84 -11.10 -9.25
C LEU A 134 1.80 -10.18 -10.01
N LEU A 135 2.09 -8.98 -9.48
CA LEU A 135 3.06 -8.04 -10.08
C LEU A 135 4.51 -8.55 -10.06
N ASN A 136 4.85 -9.45 -9.13
CA ASN A 136 6.20 -10.05 -9.08
C ASN A 136 6.40 -11.10 -10.18
N TYR A 137 5.36 -11.86 -10.50
CA TYR A 137 5.46 -13.03 -11.39
C TYR A 137 4.87 -12.79 -12.79
N ASN A 138 4.12 -11.70 -12.99
CA ASN A 138 3.47 -11.40 -14.26
C ASN A 138 3.76 -9.94 -14.67
N ALA A 139 4.52 -9.77 -15.75
CA ALA A 139 4.76 -8.44 -16.32
C ALA A 139 3.55 -7.96 -17.12
N GLY A 140 3.33 -6.65 -17.13
CA GLY A 140 2.33 -6.03 -18.00
C GLY A 140 0.90 -6.08 -17.45
N ILE A 141 0.70 -6.40 -16.16
CA ILE A 141 -0.63 -6.35 -15.52
C ILE A 141 -0.92 -4.98 -14.86
N GLU A 142 0.04 -4.06 -14.86
CA GLU A 142 -0.04 -2.75 -14.21
C GLU A 142 -1.22 -1.91 -14.75
N HIS A 143 -1.54 -2.05 -16.03
CA HIS A 143 -2.68 -1.39 -16.67
C HIS A 143 -4.03 -1.75 -16.02
N CYS A 144 -4.16 -2.90 -15.36
CA CYS A 144 -5.39 -3.29 -14.66
C CYS A 144 -5.65 -2.45 -13.41
N PHE A 145 -4.66 -1.71 -12.91
CA PHE A 145 -4.80 -0.86 -11.72
C PHE A 145 -5.33 0.54 -12.05
N VAL A 146 -5.33 0.94 -13.32
CA VAL A 146 -5.90 2.21 -13.79
C VAL A 146 -7.38 2.27 -13.44
N GLY A 147 -7.81 3.36 -12.81
CA GLY A 147 -9.16 3.56 -12.28
C GLY A 147 -9.34 3.15 -10.82
N HIS A 148 -8.39 2.42 -10.22
CA HIS A 148 -8.53 1.88 -8.86
C HIS A 148 -7.69 2.63 -7.80
N PHE A 149 -6.86 3.61 -8.19
CA PHE A 149 -5.94 4.28 -7.26
C PHE A 149 -6.63 5.05 -6.12
N ARG A 150 -7.85 5.55 -6.32
CA ARG A 150 -8.61 6.19 -5.22
C ARG A 150 -8.84 5.22 -4.05
N ASN A 151 -9.24 3.99 -4.35
CA ASN A 151 -9.49 2.96 -3.35
C ASN A 151 -8.18 2.45 -2.73
N ILE A 152 -7.12 2.34 -3.53
CA ILE A 152 -5.79 1.90 -3.04
C ILE A 152 -5.23 2.95 -2.07
N PHE A 153 -5.22 4.22 -2.46
CA PHE A 153 -4.68 5.29 -1.62
C PHE A 153 -5.55 5.58 -0.39
N SER A 154 -6.87 5.32 -0.42
CA SER A 154 -7.70 5.51 0.77
C SER A 154 -7.30 4.61 1.93
N LEU A 155 -6.75 3.42 1.66
CA LEU A 155 -6.25 2.50 2.68
C LEU A 155 -5.06 3.06 3.47
N LEU A 156 -4.31 4.02 2.91
CA LEU A 156 -3.22 4.70 3.62
C LEU A 156 -3.72 5.50 4.84
N ARG A 157 -5.01 5.86 4.89
CA ARG A 157 -5.61 6.58 6.02
C ARG A 157 -5.89 5.72 7.25
N LEU A 158 -5.67 4.41 7.17
CA LEU A 158 -5.90 3.49 8.27
C LEU A 158 -4.71 3.50 9.25
N GLU A 159 -4.63 4.54 10.08
CA GLU A 159 -3.52 4.72 11.04
C GLU A 159 -3.40 3.57 12.06
N SER A 160 -4.50 2.90 12.38
CA SER A 160 -4.51 1.73 13.26
C SER A 160 -3.98 0.44 12.59
N GLU A 161 -3.75 0.46 11.28
CA GLU A 161 -3.44 -0.74 10.48
C GLU A 161 -2.10 -0.60 9.72
N PRO A 162 -0.95 -0.61 10.44
CA PRO A 162 0.36 -0.38 9.84
C PRO A 162 0.77 -1.46 8.82
N GLU A 163 0.27 -2.69 8.98
CA GLU A 163 0.53 -3.78 8.03
C GLU A 163 -0.15 -3.55 6.68
N ILE A 164 -1.39 -3.08 6.69
CA ILE A 164 -2.11 -2.70 5.46
C ILE A 164 -1.40 -1.53 4.78
N GLN A 165 -1.04 -0.50 5.54
CA GLN A 165 -0.28 0.65 5.01
C GLN A 165 1.03 0.20 4.35
N SER A 166 1.80 -0.68 4.99
CA SER A 166 3.03 -1.28 4.47
C SER A 166 2.80 -2.04 3.15
N LEU A 167 1.75 -2.85 3.07
CA LEU A 167 1.40 -3.56 1.84
C LEU A 167 1.01 -2.60 0.71
N VAL A 168 0.25 -1.54 1.00
CA VAL A 168 -0.12 -0.52 0.01
C VAL A 168 1.13 0.22 -0.49
N LEU A 169 2.05 0.62 0.39
CA LEU A 169 3.31 1.26 -0.03
C LEU A 169 4.13 0.33 -0.94
N ARG A 170 4.25 -0.96 -0.59
CA ARG A 170 4.95 -1.96 -1.40
C ARG A 170 4.27 -2.17 -2.76
N LEU A 171 2.95 -2.08 -2.83
CA LEU A 171 2.19 -2.13 -4.08
C LEU A 171 2.46 -0.89 -4.93
N LEU A 172 2.38 0.30 -4.33
CA LEU A 172 2.63 1.58 -5.00
C LEU A 172 4.07 1.68 -5.53
N MET A 173 5.06 1.19 -4.80
CA MET A 173 6.46 1.11 -5.23
C MET A 173 6.65 0.35 -6.55
N LYS A 174 5.80 -0.64 -6.83
CA LYS A 174 5.84 -1.37 -8.11
C LYS A 174 5.12 -0.60 -9.21
N LEU A 175 3.94 -0.08 -8.90
CA LEU A 175 3.08 0.62 -9.85
C LEU A 175 3.65 2.00 -10.26
N SER A 176 4.42 2.65 -9.39
CA SER A 176 5.05 3.95 -9.66
C SER A 176 6.16 3.90 -10.72
N THR A 177 6.53 2.71 -11.20
CA THR A 177 7.46 2.55 -12.33
C THR A 177 6.76 2.61 -13.69
N ASN A 178 5.42 2.48 -13.72
CA ASN A 178 4.62 2.48 -14.95
C ASN A 178 4.02 3.86 -15.22
N LYS A 179 4.23 4.40 -16.43
CA LYS A 179 3.76 5.74 -16.82
C LYS A 179 2.24 5.88 -16.85
N ASP A 180 1.51 4.85 -17.28
CA ASP A 180 0.05 4.90 -17.34
C ASP A 180 -0.55 4.94 -15.93
N CYS A 181 0.05 4.20 -14.99
CA CYS A 181 -0.29 4.28 -13.58
C CYS A 181 -0.05 5.69 -13.01
N ILE A 182 1.13 6.28 -13.26
CA ILE A 182 1.44 7.66 -12.81
C ILE A 182 0.41 8.66 -13.36
N ASN A 183 0.06 8.56 -14.63
CA ASN A 183 -0.92 9.45 -15.25
C ASN A 183 -2.31 9.32 -14.60
N ASP A 184 -2.76 8.10 -14.31
CA ASP A 184 -4.06 7.89 -13.64
C ASP A 184 -4.05 8.35 -12.18
N ILE A 185 -2.93 8.15 -11.46
CA ILE A 185 -2.75 8.70 -10.10
C ILE A 185 -2.88 10.23 -10.14
N SER A 186 -2.28 10.89 -11.14
CA SER A 186 -2.37 12.34 -11.33
C SER A 186 -3.80 12.83 -11.54
N ASN A 187 -4.63 12.04 -12.24
CA ASN A 187 -6.04 12.37 -12.46
C ASN A 187 -6.92 12.06 -11.23
N SER A 188 -6.40 11.30 -10.28
CA SER A 188 -7.15 10.80 -9.13
C SER A 188 -7.18 11.76 -7.94
N ASN A 189 -6.27 12.74 -7.85
CA ASN A 189 -6.13 13.69 -6.73
C ASN A 189 -5.99 13.02 -5.35
N VAL A 190 -5.10 12.01 -5.26
CA VAL A 190 -4.96 11.12 -4.11
C VAL A 190 -3.70 11.37 -3.28
N LEU A 191 -2.81 12.30 -3.68
CA LEU A 191 -1.49 12.45 -3.04
C LEU A 191 -1.57 12.83 -1.57
N ILE A 192 -2.63 13.54 -1.16
CA ILE A 192 -2.83 13.89 0.25
C ILE A 192 -2.82 12.66 1.16
N ASN A 193 -3.33 11.51 0.69
CA ASN A 193 -3.37 10.27 1.49
C ASN A 193 -1.96 9.75 1.79
N LEU A 194 -1.03 9.94 0.86
CA LEU A 194 0.37 9.57 1.02
C LEU A 194 1.14 10.61 1.85
N LEU A 195 0.88 11.91 1.63
CA LEU A 195 1.53 12.98 2.37
C LEU A 195 1.17 12.99 3.86
N LEU A 196 -0.06 12.64 4.22
CA LEU A 196 -0.47 12.52 5.63
C LEU A 196 0.34 11.45 6.37
N MET A 197 0.84 10.42 5.69
CA MET A 197 1.73 9.44 6.31
C MET A 197 3.11 10.00 6.65
N LEU A 198 3.53 11.12 6.04
CA LEU A 198 4.76 11.83 6.39
C LEU A 198 4.59 12.74 7.62
N HIS A 199 3.41 12.76 8.25
CA HIS A 199 3.21 13.50 9.48
C HIS A 199 4.13 12.94 10.58
N ILE A 200 5.11 13.76 10.98
CA ILE A 200 6.10 13.35 11.99
C ILE A 200 5.49 13.53 13.37
N THR A 201 5.45 12.43 14.12
CA THR A 201 5.15 12.44 15.56
C THR A 201 6.47 12.55 16.35
N LYS A 202 6.43 13.06 17.58
CA LYS A 202 7.58 13.45 18.44
C LYS A 202 8.76 12.45 18.54
N ARG A 203 8.61 11.19 18.12
CA ARG A 203 9.68 10.18 18.02
C ARG A 203 9.51 9.36 16.74
N ILE A 204 10.62 9.12 16.06
CA ILE A 204 10.71 8.23 14.90
C ILE A 204 11.34 6.91 15.35
N ASN A 205 10.69 5.79 15.06
CA ASN A 205 11.27 4.45 15.23
C ASN A 205 11.85 3.92 13.90
N GLU A 206 12.54 2.77 13.95
CA GLU A 206 13.17 2.17 12.76
C GLU A 206 12.14 1.82 11.68
N GLN A 207 10.98 1.28 12.07
CA GLN A 207 9.88 0.93 11.16
C GLN A 207 9.31 2.17 10.45
N GLN A 208 9.14 3.27 11.16
CA GLN A 208 8.71 4.55 10.62
C GLN A 208 9.76 5.13 9.66
N SER A 209 11.05 4.97 9.98
CA SER A 209 12.14 5.37 9.07
C SER A 209 12.03 4.64 7.74
N LYS A 210 11.78 3.33 7.76
CA LYS A 210 11.57 2.54 6.53
C LYS A 210 10.35 3.03 5.75
N SER A 211 9.22 3.24 6.42
CA SER A 211 8.00 3.76 5.80
C SER A 211 8.24 5.12 5.14
N TYR A 212 8.94 6.04 5.81
CA TYR A 212 9.31 7.34 5.22
C TYR A 212 10.20 7.20 3.99
N LEU A 213 11.17 6.28 3.99
CA LEU A 213 12.00 6.02 2.82
C LEU A 213 11.17 5.48 1.64
N ASP A 214 10.28 4.54 1.88
CA ASP A 214 9.38 3.99 0.86
C ASP A 214 8.48 5.10 0.29
N ILE A 215 7.90 5.95 1.14
CA ILE A 215 7.07 7.08 0.72
C ILE A 215 7.88 8.08 -0.13
N LEU A 216 9.09 8.45 0.32
CA LEU A 216 9.96 9.37 -0.42
C LEU A 216 10.36 8.80 -1.79
N GLU A 217 10.58 7.50 -1.91
CA GLU A 217 10.90 6.84 -3.18
C GLU A 217 9.71 6.82 -4.14
N ILE A 218 8.49 6.58 -3.63
CA ILE A 218 7.25 6.74 -4.41
C ILE A 218 7.11 8.18 -4.90
N LEU A 219 7.29 9.16 -4.00
CA LEU A 219 7.18 10.59 -4.35
C LEU A 219 8.25 11.02 -5.38
N LEU A 220 9.47 10.50 -5.28
CA LEU A 220 10.52 10.71 -6.29
C LEU A 220 10.07 10.20 -7.66
N SER A 221 9.44 9.04 -7.73
CA SER A 221 8.88 8.52 -8.99
C SER A 221 7.80 9.45 -9.56
N PHE A 222 6.98 10.04 -8.70
CA PHE A 222 5.92 10.98 -9.09
C PHE A 222 6.45 12.32 -9.62
N THR A 223 7.67 12.72 -9.28
CA THR A 223 8.29 13.95 -9.83
C THR A 223 8.51 13.91 -11.35
N THR A 224 8.36 12.74 -11.98
CA THR A 224 8.39 12.60 -13.43
C THR A 224 7.15 13.19 -14.14
N ASN A 225 6.09 13.51 -13.40
CA ASN A 225 4.87 14.11 -13.90
C ASN A 225 4.61 15.46 -13.21
N SER A 226 4.63 16.55 -13.97
CA SER A 226 4.49 17.91 -13.43
C SER A 226 3.12 18.23 -12.83
N GLU A 227 2.05 17.53 -13.21
CA GLU A 227 0.73 17.71 -12.58
C GLU A 227 0.70 17.07 -11.17
N LEU A 228 1.39 15.95 -10.95
CA LEU A 228 1.59 15.39 -9.60
C LEU A 228 2.44 16.31 -8.73
N VAL A 229 3.50 16.91 -9.31
CA VAL A 229 4.30 17.92 -8.60
C VAL A 229 3.43 19.09 -8.17
N LYS A 230 2.59 19.61 -9.08
CA LYS A 230 1.65 20.70 -8.80
C LYS A 230 0.61 20.33 -7.73
N GLU A 231 0.02 19.13 -7.80
CA GLU A 231 -0.87 18.63 -6.74
C GLU A 231 -0.14 18.57 -5.41
N GLY A 232 1.05 17.97 -5.37
CA GLY A 232 1.86 17.86 -4.16
C GLY A 232 2.18 19.22 -3.54
N ILE A 233 2.55 20.22 -4.34
CA ILE A 233 2.78 21.60 -3.89
C ILE A 233 1.50 22.18 -3.29
N GLY A 234 0.36 22.03 -3.98
CA GLY A 234 -0.94 22.47 -3.47
C GLY A 234 -1.38 21.78 -2.17
N LYS A 235 -0.79 20.62 -1.85
CA LYS A 235 -1.00 19.86 -0.60
C LYS A 235 0.12 20.02 0.43
N GLY A 236 1.09 20.91 0.19
CA GLY A 236 2.15 21.24 1.14
C GLY A 236 3.34 20.28 1.17
N ILE A 237 3.59 19.49 0.11
CA ILE A 237 4.71 18.54 0.03
C ILE A 237 6.06 19.16 0.43
N LEU A 238 6.32 20.41 0.06
CA LEU A 238 7.55 21.12 0.38
C LEU A 238 7.78 21.21 1.89
N LEU A 239 6.73 21.44 2.68
CA LEU A 239 6.81 21.55 4.13
C LEU A 239 7.05 20.18 4.77
N TYR A 240 6.32 19.14 4.34
CA TYR A 240 6.53 17.77 4.83
C TYR A 240 7.97 17.30 4.58
N VAL A 241 8.46 17.49 3.36
CA VAL A 241 9.80 17.04 2.96
C VAL A 241 10.89 17.89 3.61
N LEU A 242 10.70 19.20 3.72
CA LEU A 242 11.63 20.06 4.45
C LEU A 242 11.70 19.68 5.92
N HIS A 243 10.56 19.37 6.55
CA HIS A 243 10.52 18.88 7.92
C HIS A 243 11.34 17.60 8.09
N LEU A 244 11.24 16.63 7.15
CA LEU A 244 12.08 15.42 7.14
C LEU A 244 13.57 15.74 6.97
N PHE A 245 13.93 16.69 6.11
CA PHE A 245 15.32 17.09 5.89
C PHE A 245 15.99 17.67 7.14
N ILE A 246 15.25 18.44 7.94
CA ILE A 246 15.78 19.09 9.15
C ILE A 246 15.76 18.17 10.39
N MET A 247 15.20 16.96 10.29
CA MET A 247 15.11 16.05 11.44
C MET A 247 16.49 15.52 11.85
N PRO A 248 16.86 15.58 13.15
CA PRO A 248 18.14 15.05 13.60
C PRO A 248 18.18 13.52 13.55
N ASN A 249 19.38 12.96 13.41
CA ASN A 249 19.71 11.53 13.59
C ASN A 249 19.15 10.53 12.55
N PHE A 250 18.53 10.97 11.45
CA PHE A 250 18.00 10.09 10.39
C PHE A 250 18.56 10.43 9.01
N ASN A 251 19.88 10.32 8.83
CA ASN A 251 20.57 10.78 7.63
C ASN A 251 20.02 10.18 6.32
N ALA A 252 19.67 8.89 6.29
CA ALA A 252 19.09 8.28 5.09
C ALA A 252 17.77 8.95 4.64
N VAL A 253 16.89 9.26 5.60
CA VAL A 253 15.62 9.95 5.33
C VAL A 253 15.89 11.39 4.90
N ARG A 254 16.79 12.10 5.59
CA ARG A 254 17.18 13.48 5.22
C ARG A 254 17.78 13.54 3.83
N GLU A 255 18.60 12.55 3.46
CA GLU A 255 19.25 12.46 2.16
C GLU A 255 18.21 12.29 1.05
N LYS A 256 17.27 11.36 1.23
CA LYS A 256 16.14 11.16 0.30
C LYS A 256 15.22 12.38 0.24
N ALA A 257 14.97 13.05 1.36
CA ALA A 257 14.20 14.29 1.40
C ALA A 257 14.90 15.41 0.60
N ALA A 258 16.20 15.59 0.76
CA ALA A 258 16.99 16.53 -0.04
C ALA A 258 16.95 16.18 -1.53
N GLN A 259 17.08 14.90 -1.90
CA GLN A 259 16.92 14.45 -3.29
C GLN A 259 15.56 14.84 -3.87
N LEU A 260 14.48 14.66 -3.10
CA LEU A 260 13.13 15.01 -3.51
C LEU A 260 12.94 16.53 -3.66
N LEU A 261 13.47 17.34 -2.73
CA LEU A 261 13.44 18.81 -2.84
C LEU A 261 14.12 19.31 -4.11
N ILE A 262 15.29 18.74 -4.46
CA ILE A 262 15.99 19.08 -5.71
C ILE A 262 15.14 18.71 -6.92
N LYS A 263 14.55 17.51 -6.93
CA LYS A 263 13.73 17.05 -8.06
C LYS A 263 12.49 17.91 -8.26
N ILE A 264 11.78 18.27 -7.18
CA ILE A 264 10.64 19.18 -7.25
C ILE A 264 11.08 20.57 -7.73
N SER A 265 12.21 21.08 -7.22
CA SER A 265 12.75 22.39 -7.64
C SER A 265 13.27 22.39 -9.08
N GLY A 266 13.58 21.22 -9.64
CA GLY A 266 13.97 21.01 -11.03
C GLY A 266 12.79 20.76 -11.97
N ASP A 267 11.55 20.74 -11.48
CA ASP A 267 10.37 20.58 -12.33
C ASP A 267 10.23 21.74 -13.33
N VAL A 268 9.85 21.40 -14.56
CA VAL A 268 9.80 22.35 -15.68
C VAL A 268 8.75 23.45 -15.47
N LEU A 269 7.62 23.10 -14.84
CA LEU A 269 6.49 24.03 -14.67
C LEU A 269 6.50 24.70 -13.29
N ASN A 270 6.81 23.94 -12.25
CA ASN A 270 6.66 24.37 -10.86
C ASN A 270 7.99 24.60 -10.14
N GLY A 271 9.13 24.37 -10.80
CA GLY A 271 10.45 24.43 -10.17
C GLY A 271 10.84 25.83 -9.69
N GLN A 272 10.50 26.88 -10.45
CA GLN A 272 10.77 28.27 -10.03
C GLN A 272 9.99 28.64 -8.77
N TYR A 273 8.70 28.32 -8.73
CA TYR A 273 7.85 28.57 -7.56
C TYR A 273 8.36 27.78 -6.34
N SER A 274 8.68 26.49 -6.53
CA SER A 274 9.21 25.64 -5.46
C SER A 274 10.52 26.18 -4.89
N SER A 275 11.45 26.60 -5.76
CA SER A 275 12.72 27.21 -5.35
C SER A 275 12.51 28.51 -4.58
N TRP A 276 11.54 29.34 -5.02
CA TRP A 276 11.18 30.57 -4.33
C TRP A 276 10.58 30.31 -2.96
N VAL A 277 9.66 29.35 -2.80
CA VAL A 277 9.11 28.98 -1.49
C VAL A 277 10.23 28.51 -0.57
N LEU A 278 11.08 27.59 -1.05
CA LEU A 278 12.13 26.99 -0.25
C LEU A 278 13.23 28.00 0.16
N SER A 279 13.47 29.06 -0.63
CA SER A 279 14.44 30.11 -0.30
C SER A 279 14.03 30.98 0.90
N HIS A 280 12.75 30.94 1.31
CA HIS A 280 12.30 31.59 2.54
C HIS A 280 12.72 30.83 3.81
N PHE A 281 13.05 29.54 3.67
CA PHE A 281 13.42 28.67 4.79
C PHE A 281 14.91 28.39 4.84
N LEU A 282 15.53 28.13 3.68
CA LEU A 282 16.95 27.79 3.58
C LEU A 282 17.68 28.76 2.65
N PRO A 283 18.86 29.27 3.04
CA PRO A 283 19.75 29.99 2.14
C PRO A 283 20.09 29.22 0.87
N THR A 284 20.39 29.94 -0.22
CA THR A 284 20.72 29.36 -1.54
C THR A 284 21.89 28.38 -1.51
N LEU A 285 22.83 28.57 -0.59
CA LEU A 285 23.98 27.68 -0.40
C LEU A 285 23.55 26.24 -0.07
N PHE A 286 22.45 26.04 0.67
CA PHE A 286 21.93 24.71 0.96
C PHE A 286 21.44 24.01 -0.30
N PHE A 287 20.72 24.71 -1.19
CA PHE A 287 20.27 24.10 -2.45
C PHE A 287 21.44 23.74 -3.37
N ASN A 288 22.49 24.56 -3.39
CA ASN A 288 23.70 24.25 -4.15
C ASN A 288 24.39 23.01 -3.57
N ALA A 289 24.53 22.93 -2.24
CA ALA A 289 25.06 21.75 -1.57
C ALA A 289 24.21 20.50 -1.83
N MET A 290 22.87 20.63 -1.81
CA MET A 290 21.94 19.54 -2.09
C MET A 290 22.15 19.01 -3.52
N LYS A 291 22.24 19.91 -4.51
CA LYS A 291 22.45 19.57 -5.94
C LYS A 291 23.77 18.84 -6.19
N ASP A 292 24.83 19.21 -5.46
CA ASP A 292 26.13 18.55 -5.56
C ASP A 292 26.10 17.17 -4.89
N ALA A 293 25.82 17.15 -3.58
CA ALA A 293 25.63 15.92 -2.82
C ALA A 293 24.67 16.16 -1.65
N PRO A 294 23.53 15.45 -1.57
CA PRO A 294 22.58 15.58 -0.47
C PRO A 294 23.20 15.45 0.93
N GLN A 295 24.21 14.58 1.09
CA GLN A 295 24.95 14.44 2.36
C GLN A 295 25.77 15.69 2.72
N SER A 296 26.32 16.41 1.75
CA SER A 296 27.02 17.67 1.98
C SER A 296 26.07 18.74 2.53
N ALA A 297 24.83 18.77 2.06
CA ALA A 297 23.81 19.67 2.60
C ALA A 297 23.42 19.34 4.04
N ILE A 298 23.37 18.05 4.40
CA ILE A 298 23.14 17.60 5.78
C ILE A 298 24.28 18.06 6.69
N ASN A 299 25.53 17.83 6.29
CA ASN A 299 26.70 18.25 7.07
C ASN A 299 26.73 19.78 7.22
N LEU A 300 26.47 20.51 6.13
CA LEU A 300 26.35 21.97 6.15
C LEU A 300 25.24 22.45 7.09
N TYR A 301 24.11 21.72 7.15
CA TYR A 301 23.01 22.04 8.04
C TYR A 301 23.42 21.85 9.48
N ASP A 302 24.06 20.75 9.84
CA ASP A 302 24.38 20.44 11.23
C ASP A 302 25.56 21.27 11.79
N GLU A 303 26.44 21.78 10.92
CA GLU A 303 27.58 22.63 11.29
C GLU A 303 27.19 24.08 11.60
N ASN A 304 27.88 24.72 12.56
CA ASN A 304 27.85 26.17 12.71
C ASN A 304 28.77 26.82 11.67
N LYS A 305 28.27 27.81 10.93
CA LYS A 305 29.06 28.62 10.00
C LYS A 305 28.74 30.09 10.16
N GLU A 306 29.79 30.88 10.35
CA GLU A 306 29.72 32.34 10.36
C GLU A 306 30.80 32.86 9.42
N ASN A 307 30.39 33.21 8.21
CA ASN A 307 31.25 33.87 7.23
C ASN A 307 30.41 34.87 6.40
N PRO A 308 31.03 35.69 5.54
CA PRO A 308 30.29 36.69 4.74
C PRO A 308 29.24 36.10 3.80
N GLU A 309 29.32 34.80 3.46
CA GLU A 309 28.40 34.13 2.54
C GLU A 309 27.21 33.46 3.26
N LEU A 310 27.42 33.01 4.51
CA LEU A 310 26.44 32.29 5.30
C LEU A 310 26.62 32.57 6.79
N ILE A 311 25.54 33.03 7.42
CA ILE A 311 25.37 33.06 8.87
C ILE A 311 24.37 31.97 9.23
N TRP A 312 24.88 30.85 9.73
CA TRP A 312 24.11 29.66 10.09
C TRP A 312 24.56 29.14 11.45
N THR A 313 23.81 29.55 12.47
CA THR A 313 24.09 29.22 13.87
C THR A 313 23.07 28.25 14.42
N GLU A 314 23.37 27.65 15.57
CA GLU A 314 22.43 26.81 16.30
C GLU A 314 21.11 27.54 16.60
N ASP A 315 21.16 28.81 16.98
CA ASP A 315 19.94 29.61 17.22
C ASP A 315 19.11 29.78 15.94
N ALA A 316 19.75 30.03 14.79
CA ALA A 316 19.06 30.10 13.50
C ALA A 316 18.36 28.77 13.16
N ARG A 317 19.04 27.65 13.40
CA ARG A 317 18.47 26.30 13.23
C ARG A 317 17.29 26.05 14.14
N LEU A 318 17.42 26.39 15.43
CA LEU A 318 16.37 26.18 16.41
C LEU A 318 15.12 27.00 16.06
N ARG A 319 15.29 28.25 15.61
CA ARG A 319 14.20 29.10 15.11
C ARG A 319 13.51 28.49 13.90
N LEU A 320 14.27 28.03 12.90
CA LEU A 320 13.71 27.38 11.72
C LEU A 320 12.97 26.08 12.09
N ASN A 321 13.61 25.22 12.88
CA ASN A 321 13.04 23.95 13.32
C ASN A 321 11.73 24.16 14.09
N LYS A 322 11.65 25.22 14.89
CA LYS A 322 10.41 25.60 15.58
C LYS A 322 9.34 26.08 14.61
N HIS A 323 9.70 26.98 13.68
CA HIS A 323 8.76 27.52 12.71
C HIS A 323 8.14 26.48 11.76
N ILE A 324 8.88 25.41 11.43
CA ILE A 324 8.37 24.32 10.58
C ILE A 324 7.53 23.31 11.39
N ARG A 325 7.72 23.24 12.72
CA ARG A 325 6.98 22.32 13.61
C ARG A 325 5.65 22.88 14.08
N ASP A 326 5.55 24.19 14.24
CA ASP A 326 4.37 24.92 14.72
C ASP A 326 3.44 25.30 13.55
#